data_AF-A0A3G1HTJ9-F1
#
_entry.id   AF-A0A3G1HTJ9-F1
#
_cell.length_a   1.000
_cell.length_b   1.000
_cell.length_c   1.000
_cell.angle_alpha   90.00
_cell.angle_beta   90.00
_cell.angle_gamma   90.00
#
_symmetry.space_group_name_H-M   'P 1'
#
loop_
_entity.id
_entity.type
_entity.pdbx_description
1 polymer ?
#
loop_
_entity_poly.entity_id
_entity_poly.type
_entity_poly.pdbx_seq_one_letter_code
_entity_poly.pdbx_strand_id
1 'polypeptide(L)'
;NIGVLLLLTTMATAFMGYVLPWGQMSFWGATVITNLLSALPYIGTDLVEWVWGGFSVDKATLTRFFAFHFIMPFIIVALAMVHLLFLHETGSNNPLGLISNADKIPFHPYYTMKDLTGLALLILTLLTLTLFFPDTLGDPDNYTPANPLNTPPHIKPEWYFLFAYAILRSIPNKLGGVIALIMSILILMLLPLLHTSKQRSL
;
A
#
# COMPACT_ATOMS: atom_id res chain seq x y z
N ASN A 1 14.61 -3.30 -5.26
CA ASN A 1 13.64 -4.42 -5.15
C ASN A 1 12.98 -4.51 -3.78
N ILE A 2 13.72 -4.56 -2.66
CA ILE A 2 13.09 -4.64 -1.31
C ILE A 2 12.13 -3.46 -1.04
N GLY A 3 12.43 -2.25 -1.51
CA GLY A 3 11.51 -1.12 -1.40
C GLY A 3 10.14 -1.37 -2.07
N VAL A 4 10.10 -2.10 -3.19
CA VAL A 4 8.84 -2.48 -3.86
C VAL A 4 8.08 -3.53 -3.03
N LEU A 5 8.80 -4.48 -2.41
CA LEU A 5 8.18 -5.44 -1.49
C LEU A 5 7.59 -4.73 -0.26
N LEU A 6 8.32 -3.78 0.34
CA LEU A 6 7.83 -2.95 1.44
C LEU A 6 6.55 -2.19 1.05
N LEU A 7 6.50 -1.61 -0.15
CA LEU A 7 5.32 -0.95 -0.68
C LEU A 7 4.13 -1.91 -0.76
N LEU A 8 4.30 -3.08 -1.40
CA LEU A 8 3.24 -4.09 -1.54
C LEU A 8 2.74 -4.61 -0.18
N THR A 9 3.65 -4.89 0.75
CA THR A 9 3.29 -5.35 2.11
C THR A 9 2.54 -4.26 2.88
N THR A 10 2.93 -2.99 2.75
CA THR A 10 2.24 -1.85 3.37
C THR A 10 0.85 -1.66 2.78
N MET A 11 0.70 -1.75 1.46
CA MET A 11 -0.60 -1.70 0.77
C MET A 11 -1.54 -2.82 1.25
N ALA A 12 -1.05 -4.06 1.32
CA ALA A 12 -1.84 -5.17 1.84
C ALA A 12 -2.25 -4.94 3.30
N THR A 13 -1.33 -4.47 4.14
CA THR A 13 -1.59 -4.16 5.56
C THR A 13 -2.67 -3.10 5.72
N ALA A 14 -2.57 -1.99 4.98
CA ALA A 14 -3.54 -0.90 5.02
C ALA A 14 -4.92 -1.33 4.51
N PHE A 15 -4.98 -2.10 3.42
CA PHE A 15 -6.23 -2.66 2.91
C PHE A 15 -6.92 -3.53 3.97
N MET A 16 -6.22 -4.49 4.56
CA MET A 16 -6.81 -5.36 5.58
C MET A 16 -7.23 -4.59 6.83
N GLY A 17 -6.44 -3.58 7.24
CA GLY A 17 -6.77 -2.69 8.36
C GLY A 17 -8.07 -1.91 8.13
N TYR A 18 -8.27 -1.44 6.90
CA TYR A 18 -9.49 -0.72 6.51
C TYR A 18 -10.75 -1.60 6.56
N VAL A 19 -10.63 -2.93 6.53
CA VAL A 19 -11.78 -3.84 6.65
C VAL A 19 -12.27 -3.97 8.11
N LEU A 20 -11.39 -3.72 9.09
CA LEU A 20 -11.64 -4.03 10.50
C LEU A 20 -12.80 -3.24 11.15
N PRO A 21 -13.03 -1.95 10.84
CA PRO A 21 -14.18 -1.21 11.40
C PRO A 21 -15.54 -1.77 10.99
N TRP A 22 -15.59 -2.61 9.95
CA TRP A 22 -16.81 -3.28 9.47
C TRP A 22 -17.96 -2.32 9.08
N GLY A 23 -17.61 -1.18 8.48
CA GLY A 23 -18.55 -0.25 7.86
C GLY A 23 -18.90 -0.65 6.41
N GLN A 24 -19.76 0.13 5.77
CA GLN A 24 -20.20 -0.11 4.38
C GLN A 24 -19.02 -0.14 3.40
N MET A 25 -18.15 0.85 3.42
CA MET A 25 -16.99 0.90 2.51
C MET A 25 -15.96 -0.19 2.81
N SER A 26 -15.76 -0.52 4.09
CA SER A 26 -14.94 -1.66 4.54
C SER A 26 -15.42 -2.97 3.91
N PHE A 27 -16.70 -3.30 4.05
CA PHE A 27 -17.28 -4.56 3.59
C PHE A 27 -17.33 -4.65 2.06
N TRP A 28 -17.86 -3.62 1.40
CA TRP A 28 -18.01 -3.63 -0.06
C TRP A 28 -16.66 -3.47 -0.77
N GLY A 29 -15.74 -2.69 -0.20
CA GLY A 29 -14.36 -2.62 -0.66
C GLY A 29 -13.67 -3.97 -0.59
N ALA A 30 -13.80 -4.69 0.54
CA ALA A 30 -13.27 -6.05 0.69
C ALA A 30 -13.84 -6.99 -0.38
N THR A 31 -15.17 -6.97 -0.56
CA THR A 31 -15.90 -7.80 -1.52
C THR A 31 -15.41 -7.57 -2.95
N VAL A 32 -15.34 -6.31 -3.39
CA VAL A 32 -14.94 -5.98 -4.76
C VAL A 32 -13.47 -6.30 -5.02
N ILE A 33 -12.57 -5.89 -4.11
CA ILE A 33 -11.12 -6.02 -4.32
C ILE A 33 -10.68 -7.48 -4.30
N THR A 34 -11.15 -8.28 -3.34
CA THR A 34 -10.77 -9.69 -3.27
C THR A 34 -11.36 -10.51 -4.41
N ASN A 35 -12.56 -10.18 -4.88
CA ASN A 35 -13.19 -10.84 -6.04
C ASN A 35 -12.49 -10.52 -7.38
N LEU A 36 -11.49 -9.64 -7.39
CA LEU A 36 -10.59 -9.47 -8.54
C LEU A 36 -9.76 -10.74 -8.81
N LEU A 37 -9.44 -11.53 -7.76
CA LEU A 37 -8.73 -12.81 -7.91
C LEU A 37 -9.52 -13.82 -8.75
N SER A 38 -10.85 -13.70 -8.78
CA SER A 38 -11.72 -14.54 -9.61
C SER A 38 -11.47 -14.38 -11.11
N ALA A 39 -10.73 -13.34 -11.53
CA ALA A 39 -10.34 -13.15 -12.92
C ALA A 39 -9.28 -14.18 -13.39
N LEU A 40 -8.58 -14.84 -12.46
CA LEU A 40 -7.59 -15.85 -12.80
C LEU A 40 -8.26 -17.07 -13.45
N PRO A 41 -7.80 -17.51 -14.64
CA PRO A 41 -8.34 -18.69 -15.29
C PRO A 41 -8.17 -19.93 -14.41
N TYR A 42 -9.18 -20.80 -14.43
CA TYR A 42 -9.23 -22.12 -13.79
C TYR A 42 -9.29 -22.12 -12.25
N ILE A 43 -8.45 -21.33 -11.58
CA ILE A 43 -8.29 -21.35 -10.10
C ILE A 43 -8.90 -20.14 -9.39
N GLY A 44 -9.41 -19.15 -10.14
CA GLY A 44 -9.80 -17.85 -9.58
C GLY A 44 -10.90 -17.94 -8.53
N THR A 45 -11.97 -18.68 -8.79
CA THR A 45 -13.11 -18.81 -7.86
C THR A 45 -12.68 -19.51 -6.57
N ASP A 46 -11.97 -20.63 -6.68
CA ASP A 46 -11.46 -21.39 -5.53
C ASP A 46 -10.54 -20.53 -4.65
N LEU A 47 -9.69 -19.70 -5.25
CA LEU A 47 -8.83 -18.76 -4.52
C LEU A 47 -9.63 -17.71 -3.75
N VAL A 48 -10.69 -17.15 -4.35
CA VAL A 48 -11.55 -16.16 -3.69
C VAL A 48 -12.24 -16.77 -2.49
N GLU A 49 -12.89 -17.93 -2.66
CA GLU A 49 -13.58 -18.63 -1.58
C GLU A 49 -12.60 -19.08 -0.49
N TRP A 50 -11.39 -19.49 -0.86
CA TRP A 50 -10.32 -19.80 0.09
C TRP A 50 -9.89 -18.57 0.90
N VAL A 51 -9.70 -17.41 0.25
CA VAL A 51 -9.37 -16.13 0.92
C VAL A 51 -10.50 -15.70 1.85
N TRP A 52 -11.77 -15.88 1.48
CA TRP A 52 -12.91 -15.58 2.34
C TRP A 52 -13.12 -16.60 3.46
N GLY A 53 -12.83 -17.87 3.20
CA GLY A 53 -13.21 -18.96 4.10
C GLY A 53 -14.69 -19.29 4.05
N GLY A 54 -15.31 -19.07 2.90
CA GLY A 54 -16.74 -19.20 2.68
C GLY A 54 -17.12 -18.60 1.32
N PHE A 55 -18.42 -18.51 1.05
CA PHE A 55 -18.96 -18.07 -0.25
C PHE A 55 -19.04 -16.55 -0.41
N SER A 56 -18.82 -15.79 0.67
CA SER A 56 -18.84 -14.33 0.68
C SER A 56 -17.92 -13.80 1.78
N VAL A 57 -17.63 -12.50 1.73
CA VAL A 57 -17.00 -11.81 2.87
C VAL A 57 -17.93 -11.91 4.08
N ASP A 58 -17.43 -12.47 5.18
CA ASP A 58 -18.19 -12.68 6.43
C ASP A 58 -17.23 -12.77 7.64
N LYS A 59 -17.71 -13.23 8.79
CA LYS A 59 -16.97 -13.37 10.06
C LYS A 59 -15.63 -14.11 9.91
N ALA A 60 -15.59 -15.15 9.09
CA ALA A 60 -14.36 -15.90 8.82
C ALA A 60 -13.29 -15.02 8.15
N THR A 61 -13.70 -14.15 7.22
CA THR A 61 -12.86 -13.17 6.53
C THR A 61 -12.37 -12.09 7.49
N LEU A 62 -13.24 -11.54 8.34
CA LEU A 62 -12.86 -10.51 9.30
C LEU A 62 -11.82 -11.00 10.31
N THR A 63 -12.02 -12.21 10.85
CA THR A 63 -11.14 -12.80 11.87
C THR A 63 -9.73 -13.03 11.32
N ARG A 64 -9.61 -13.55 10.09
CA ARG A 64 -8.30 -13.76 9.44
C ARG A 64 -7.65 -12.43 9.02
N PHE A 65 -8.43 -11.45 8.53
CA PHE A 65 -7.88 -10.15 8.15
C PHE A 65 -7.35 -9.40 9.37
N PHE A 66 -7.99 -9.54 10.54
CA PHE A 66 -7.42 -9.06 11.80
C PHE A 66 -6.07 -9.71 12.09
N ALA A 67 -5.98 -11.05 12.04
CA ALA A 67 -4.73 -11.76 12.29
C ALA A 67 -3.60 -11.36 11.31
N PHE A 68 -3.92 -11.25 10.01
CA PHE A 68 -2.97 -10.81 8.99
C PHE A 68 -2.56 -9.34 9.17
N HIS A 69 -3.52 -8.45 9.39
CA HIS A 69 -3.25 -7.04 9.67
C HIS A 69 -2.36 -6.86 10.91
N PHE A 70 -2.52 -7.72 11.92
CA PHE A 70 -1.69 -7.69 13.12
C PHE A 70 -0.24 -8.14 12.85
N ILE A 71 -0.02 -9.25 12.13
CA ILE A 71 1.34 -9.78 11.92
C ILE A 71 2.14 -9.00 10.87
N MET A 72 1.48 -8.45 9.85
CA MET A 72 2.14 -7.80 8.71
C MET A 72 3.03 -6.60 9.08
N PRO A 73 2.66 -5.70 10.01
CA PRO A 73 3.56 -4.65 10.50
C PRO A 73 4.90 -5.17 11.01
N PHE A 74 4.94 -6.33 11.68
CA PHE A 74 6.19 -6.94 12.13
C PHE A 74 7.03 -7.46 10.97
N ILE A 75 6.37 -8.00 9.94
CA ILE A 75 7.03 -8.39 8.68
C ILE A 75 7.61 -7.15 7.98
N ILE A 76 6.89 -6.02 7.98
CA ILE A 76 7.37 -4.73 7.43
C ILE A 76 8.63 -4.27 8.17
N VAL A 77 8.68 -4.36 9.51
CA VAL A 77 9.88 -4.04 10.28
C VAL A 77 11.06 -4.93 9.88
N ALA A 78 10.85 -6.24 9.74
CA ALA A 78 11.89 -7.15 9.26
C ALA A 78 12.38 -6.80 7.85
N LEU A 79 11.47 -6.53 6.92
CA LEU A 79 11.81 -6.09 5.56
C LEU A 79 12.55 -4.74 5.55
N ALA A 80 12.20 -3.82 6.45
CA ALA A 80 12.86 -2.52 6.57
C ALA A 80 14.30 -2.66 7.08
N MET A 81 14.57 -3.57 8.01
CA MET A 81 15.95 -3.89 8.43
C MET A 81 16.77 -4.44 7.27
N VAL A 82 16.21 -5.39 6.49
CA VAL A 82 16.89 -5.92 5.30
C VAL A 82 17.10 -4.81 4.25
N HIS A 83 16.12 -3.92 4.07
CA HIS A 83 16.23 -2.77 3.19
C HIS A 83 17.42 -1.86 3.56
N LEU A 84 17.56 -1.54 4.85
CA LEU A 84 18.65 -0.72 5.37
C LEU A 84 20.00 -1.44 5.31
N LEU A 85 20.04 -2.76 5.51
CA LEU A 85 21.25 -3.55 5.35
C LEU A 85 21.83 -3.40 3.94
N PHE A 86 21.02 -3.61 2.90
CA PHE A 86 21.48 -3.43 1.52
C PHE A 86 21.82 -1.96 1.19
N LEU A 87 21.15 -1.00 1.82
CA LEU A 87 21.52 0.41 1.68
C LEU A 87 22.91 0.67 2.27
N HIS A 88 23.22 0.10 3.43
CA HIS A 88 24.51 0.31 4.10
C HIS A 88 25.70 -0.32 3.36
N GLU A 89 25.49 -1.34 2.54
CA GLU A 89 26.53 -1.91 1.67
C GLU A 89 27.08 -0.89 0.65
N THR A 90 26.26 0.04 0.18
CA THR A 90 26.65 1.02 -0.85
C THR A 90 26.67 2.47 -0.35
N GLY A 91 25.97 2.76 0.74
CA GLY A 91 25.70 4.10 1.23
C GLY A 91 24.60 4.82 0.44
N SER A 92 24.16 5.98 0.97
CA SER A 92 23.14 6.80 0.33
C SER A 92 23.60 7.40 -1.00
N ASN A 93 22.69 7.48 -1.97
CA ASN A 93 22.88 8.32 -3.15
C ASN A 93 22.76 9.81 -2.79
N ASN A 94 23.14 10.70 -3.71
CA ASN A 94 23.02 12.15 -3.54
C ASN A 94 22.40 12.83 -4.78
N PRO A 95 21.96 14.09 -4.68
CA PRO A 95 21.26 14.79 -5.77
C PRO A 95 22.04 14.91 -7.09
N LEU A 96 23.38 14.88 -7.06
CA LEU A 96 24.20 14.95 -8.27
C LEU A 96 24.37 13.58 -8.93
N GLY A 97 24.00 12.49 -8.26
CA GLY A 97 24.20 11.12 -8.76
C GLY A 97 25.66 10.69 -8.92
N LEU A 98 26.61 11.52 -8.46
CA LEU A 98 28.05 11.26 -8.48
C LEU A 98 28.52 10.53 -7.21
N ILE A 99 29.74 10.00 -7.22
CA ILE A 99 30.33 9.37 -6.03
C ILE A 99 30.63 10.44 -4.97
N SER A 100 30.01 10.33 -3.79
CA SER A 100 30.15 11.31 -2.69
C SER A 100 31.28 11.00 -1.70
N ASN A 101 32.15 10.02 -1.99
CA ASN A 101 33.20 9.57 -1.05
C ASN A 101 34.18 10.69 -0.62
N ALA A 102 34.40 11.70 -1.48
CA ALA A 102 35.29 12.81 -1.18
C ALA A 102 34.74 13.80 -0.14
N ASP A 103 33.42 13.80 0.09
CA ASP A 103 32.72 14.78 0.94
C ASP A 103 31.66 14.10 1.82
N LYS A 104 32.07 13.02 2.51
CA LYS A 104 31.22 12.36 3.50
C LYS A 104 31.28 13.10 4.83
N ILE A 105 30.12 13.32 5.41
CA ILE A 105 29.95 13.82 6.78
C ILE A 105 29.41 12.69 7.67
N PRO A 106 29.71 12.68 8.98
CA PRO A 106 29.12 11.73 9.90
C PRO A 106 27.60 11.92 9.97
N PHE A 107 26.84 10.84 10.21
CA PHE A 107 25.39 10.92 10.32
C PHE A 107 24.95 11.84 11.47
N HIS A 108 25.59 11.69 12.63
CA HIS A 108 25.41 12.57 13.78
C HIS A 108 26.49 13.66 13.80
N PRO A 109 26.15 14.94 14.04
CA PRO A 109 24.82 15.47 14.36
C PRO A 109 23.99 15.86 13.14
N TYR A 110 24.60 15.90 11.95
CA TYR A 110 24.03 16.53 10.75
C TYR A 110 22.66 15.98 10.34
N TYR A 111 22.58 14.69 10.03
CA TYR A 111 21.32 14.06 9.63
C TYR A 111 20.42 13.78 10.82
N THR A 112 20.95 13.55 12.03
CA THR A 112 20.12 13.43 13.24
C THR A 112 19.28 14.69 13.48
N MET A 113 19.87 15.88 13.40
CA MET A 113 19.15 17.15 13.59
C MET A 113 18.16 17.44 12.46
N LYS A 114 18.56 17.13 11.22
CA LYS A 114 17.68 17.23 10.05
C LYS A 114 16.46 16.32 10.18
N ASP A 115 16.66 15.07 10.57
CA ASP A 115 15.60 14.08 10.72
C ASP A 115 14.65 14.45 11.88
N LEU A 116 15.17 14.98 12.99
CA LEU A 116 14.34 15.49 14.09
C LEU A 116 13.44 16.65 13.65
N THR A 117 13.95 17.55 12.80
CA THR A 117 13.15 18.63 12.22
C THR A 117 12.08 18.07 11.29
N GLY A 118 12.43 17.11 10.44
CA GLY A 118 11.47 16.41 9.58
C GLY A 118 10.38 15.69 10.38
N LEU A 119 10.74 15.03 11.47
CA LEU A 119 9.80 14.37 12.38
C LEU A 119 8.86 15.37 13.06
N ALA A 120 9.37 16.52 13.50
CA ALA A 120 8.54 17.58 14.10
C ALA A 120 7.49 18.10 13.09
N LEU A 121 7.88 18.29 11.83
CA LEU A 121 6.95 18.69 10.76
C LEU A 121 5.91 17.59 10.47
N LEU A 122 6.32 16.33 10.39
CA LEU A 122 5.41 15.20 10.19
C LEU A 122 4.37 15.10 11.33
N ILE A 123 4.83 15.21 12.58
CA ILE A 123 3.95 15.19 13.76
C ILE A 123 3.00 16.38 13.73
N LEU A 124 3.48 17.58 13.39
CA LEU A 124 2.62 18.76 13.28
C LEU A 124 1.51 18.54 12.25
N THR A 125 1.84 18.02 11.06
CA THR A 125 0.84 17.73 10.03
C THR A 125 -0.15 16.66 10.49
N LEU A 126 0.33 15.56 11.10
CA LEU A 126 -0.53 14.49 11.60
C LEU A 126 -1.47 14.99 12.71
N LEU A 127 -0.96 15.76 13.67
CA LEU A 127 -1.77 16.35 14.74
C LEU A 127 -2.78 17.36 14.19
N THR A 128 -2.39 18.14 13.17
CA THR A 128 -3.32 19.07 12.54
C THR A 128 -4.49 18.33 11.89
N LEU A 129 -4.20 17.27 11.13
CA LEU A 129 -5.23 16.43 10.52
C LEU A 129 -6.11 15.75 11.58
N THR A 130 -5.52 15.11 12.58
CA THR A 130 -6.27 14.33 13.58
C THR A 130 -7.09 15.20 14.54
N LEU A 131 -6.60 16.38 14.93
CA LEU A 131 -7.28 17.24 15.90
C LEU A 131 -8.27 18.21 15.28
N PHE A 132 -8.01 18.69 14.05
CA PHE A 132 -8.87 19.70 13.40
C PHE A 132 -9.65 19.16 12.20
N PHE A 133 -9.20 18.09 11.56
CA PHE A 133 -9.76 17.59 10.30
C PHE A 133 -9.85 16.03 10.23
N PRO A 134 -10.28 15.33 11.30
CA PRO A 134 -10.11 13.88 11.43
C PRO A 134 -10.75 13.05 10.32
N ASP A 135 -11.88 13.53 9.79
CA ASP A 135 -12.68 12.80 8.79
C ASP A 135 -12.36 13.19 7.35
N THR A 136 -11.52 14.20 7.12
CA THR A 136 -11.33 14.79 5.78
C THR A 136 -10.72 13.84 4.76
N LEU A 137 -9.99 12.82 5.21
CA LEU A 137 -9.37 11.82 4.35
C LEU A 137 -10.14 10.51 4.27
N GLY A 138 -11.23 10.35 5.05
CA GLY A 138 -12.06 9.15 5.07
C GLY A 138 -13.33 9.27 4.22
N ASP A 139 -14.11 8.20 4.15
CA ASP A 139 -15.42 8.19 3.50
C ASP A 139 -16.57 8.10 4.52
N PRO A 140 -17.56 9.02 4.48
CA PRO A 140 -18.66 9.06 5.44
C PRO A 140 -19.50 7.78 5.45
N ASP A 141 -19.60 7.05 4.33
CA ASP A 141 -20.38 5.81 4.27
C ASP A 141 -19.83 4.75 5.23
N ASN A 142 -18.54 4.82 5.59
CA ASN A 142 -17.93 3.85 6.50
C ASN A 142 -18.32 4.03 7.97
N TYR A 143 -19.02 5.12 8.32
CA TYR A 143 -19.68 5.28 9.62
C TYR A 143 -20.97 4.45 9.74
N THR A 144 -21.52 3.99 8.61
CA THR A 144 -22.69 3.12 8.59
C THR A 144 -22.24 1.66 8.71
N PRO A 145 -22.81 0.85 9.62
CA PRO A 145 -22.50 -0.57 9.72
C PRO A 145 -22.73 -1.30 8.40
N ALA A 146 -21.87 -2.29 8.09
CA ALA A 146 -21.96 -3.07 6.88
C ALA A 146 -23.33 -3.76 6.72
N ASN A 147 -23.94 -3.60 5.55
CA ASN A 147 -25.17 -4.28 5.17
C ASN A 147 -24.97 -5.01 3.83
N PRO A 148 -24.86 -6.36 3.83
CA PRO A 148 -24.67 -7.15 2.61
C PRO A 148 -25.79 -7.01 1.57
N LEU A 149 -26.97 -6.50 1.97
CA LEU A 149 -28.14 -6.33 1.11
C LEU A 149 -28.27 -4.89 0.55
N ASN A 150 -27.40 -3.97 0.95
CA ASN A 150 -27.43 -2.59 0.51
C ASN A 150 -26.04 -2.11 0.06
N THR A 151 -25.86 -2.06 -1.25
CA THR A 151 -24.63 -1.59 -1.90
C THR A 151 -24.60 -0.07 -1.95
N PRO A 152 -23.53 0.59 -1.45
CA PRO A 152 -23.34 2.03 -1.60
C PRO A 152 -23.31 2.46 -3.07
N PRO A 153 -23.76 3.68 -3.40
CA PRO A 153 -23.84 4.15 -4.77
C PRO A 153 -22.47 4.26 -5.47
N HIS A 154 -21.42 4.57 -4.73
CA HIS A 154 -20.08 4.82 -5.27
C HIS A 154 -18.98 4.12 -4.47
N ILE A 155 -18.91 2.79 -4.57
CA ILE A 155 -17.81 2.02 -3.97
C ILE A 155 -16.47 2.44 -4.59
N LYS A 156 -15.54 2.84 -3.73
CA LYS A 156 -14.16 3.20 -4.07
C LYS A 156 -13.25 2.80 -2.90
N PRO A 157 -11.96 2.53 -3.16
CA PRO A 157 -11.00 2.38 -2.09
C PRO A 157 -10.58 3.74 -1.54
N GLU A 158 -9.82 3.70 -0.44
CA GLU A 158 -9.16 4.86 0.13
C GLU A 158 -8.25 5.60 -0.86
N TRP A 159 -8.01 6.89 -0.59
CA TRP A 159 -7.40 7.83 -1.54
C TRP A 159 -6.05 7.35 -2.11
N TYR A 160 -5.23 6.69 -1.30
CA TYR A 160 -3.92 6.16 -1.69
C TYR A 160 -3.98 4.99 -2.68
N PHE A 161 -5.17 4.43 -2.94
CA PHE A 161 -5.39 3.40 -3.98
C PHE A 161 -6.11 3.94 -5.22
N LEU A 162 -6.58 5.19 -5.24
CA LEU A 162 -7.40 5.69 -6.33
C LEU A 162 -6.69 5.69 -7.69
N PHE A 163 -5.37 5.91 -7.72
CA PHE A 163 -4.60 5.86 -8.97
C PHE A 163 -4.66 4.47 -9.62
N ALA A 164 -4.50 3.42 -8.81
CA ALA A 164 -4.49 2.04 -9.26
C ALA A 164 -5.92 1.58 -9.61
N TYR A 165 -6.91 2.02 -8.82
CA TYR A 165 -8.32 1.81 -9.11
C TYR A 165 -8.77 2.45 -10.43
N ALA A 166 -8.26 3.65 -10.77
CA ALA A 166 -8.52 4.27 -12.05
C ALA A 166 -7.95 3.46 -13.23
N ILE A 167 -6.73 2.92 -13.08
CA ILE A 167 -6.10 2.03 -14.08
C ILE A 167 -6.89 0.73 -14.25
N LEU A 168 -7.37 0.13 -13.15
CA LEU A 168 -8.23 -1.06 -13.20
C LEU A 168 -9.48 -0.82 -14.07
N ARG A 169 -10.15 0.33 -13.88
CA ARG A 169 -11.40 0.66 -14.57
C ARG A 169 -11.23 1.16 -16.00
N SER A 170 -10.01 1.52 -16.42
CA SER A 170 -9.77 2.02 -17.78
C SER A 170 -9.79 0.92 -18.84
N ILE A 171 -9.68 -0.35 -18.43
CA ILE A 171 -9.69 -1.50 -19.31
C ILE A 171 -11.04 -2.22 -19.20
N PRO A 172 -11.86 -2.28 -20.28
CA PRO A 172 -13.18 -2.91 -20.27
C PRO A 172 -13.09 -4.46 -20.37
N ASN A 173 -12.21 -5.06 -19.59
CA ASN A 173 -12.03 -6.50 -19.46
C ASN A 173 -11.56 -6.83 -18.04
N LYS A 174 -12.24 -7.77 -17.36
CA LYS A 174 -11.92 -8.10 -15.96
C LYS A 174 -10.46 -8.55 -15.78
N LEU A 175 -9.99 -9.50 -16.58
CA LEU A 175 -8.62 -10.00 -16.50
C LEU A 175 -7.60 -8.93 -16.89
N GLY A 176 -7.83 -8.23 -17.99
CA GLY A 176 -6.96 -7.15 -18.47
C GLY A 176 -6.82 -6.02 -17.45
N GLY A 177 -7.92 -5.60 -16.82
CA GLY A 177 -7.91 -4.61 -15.75
C GLY A 177 -7.13 -5.08 -14.52
N VAL A 178 -7.30 -6.34 -14.10
CA VAL A 178 -6.54 -6.92 -12.97
C VAL A 178 -5.04 -6.99 -13.27
N ILE A 179 -4.67 -7.40 -14.49
CA ILE A 179 -3.26 -7.40 -14.92
C ILE A 179 -2.69 -5.99 -14.90
N ALA A 180 -3.41 -5.00 -15.44
CA ALA A 180 -2.95 -3.61 -15.46
C ALA A 180 -2.84 -3.00 -14.05
N LEU A 181 -3.77 -3.32 -13.15
CA LEU A 181 -3.69 -2.94 -11.74
C LEU A 181 -2.40 -3.45 -11.11
N ILE A 182 -2.11 -4.75 -11.23
CA ILE A 182 -0.90 -5.36 -10.67
C ILE A 182 0.36 -4.73 -11.30
N MET A 183 0.37 -4.58 -12.64
CA MET A 183 1.49 -4.01 -13.37
C MET A 183 1.73 -2.53 -13.04
N SER A 184 0.70 -1.77 -12.65
CA SER A 184 0.86 -0.36 -12.24
C SER A 184 1.82 -0.18 -11.06
N ILE A 185 1.98 -1.23 -10.23
CA ILE A 185 2.91 -1.24 -9.10
C ILE A 185 4.17 -2.03 -9.48
N LEU A 186 4.03 -3.20 -10.11
CA LEU A 186 5.17 -4.05 -10.47
C LEU A 186 6.10 -3.44 -11.53
N ILE A 187 5.64 -2.44 -12.29
CA ILE A 187 6.49 -1.67 -13.20
C ILE A 187 7.70 -1.05 -12.48
N LEU A 188 7.61 -0.77 -11.17
CA LEU A 188 8.73 -0.29 -10.36
C LEU A 188 9.93 -1.27 -10.34
N MET A 189 9.69 -2.57 -10.50
CA MET A 189 10.77 -3.57 -10.60
C MET A 189 11.51 -3.49 -11.95
N LEU A 190 10.86 -2.96 -12.99
CA LEU A 190 11.44 -2.84 -14.33
C LEU A 190 12.27 -1.55 -14.48
N LEU A 191 12.06 -0.54 -13.63
CA LEU A 191 12.75 0.75 -13.73
C LEU A 191 14.29 0.64 -13.83
N PRO A 192 14.99 -0.23 -13.06
CA PRO A 192 16.44 -0.37 -13.21
C PRO A 192 16.88 -0.92 -14.58
N LEU A 193 16.04 -1.76 -15.21
CA LEU A 193 16.33 -2.35 -16.53
C LEU A 193 16.02 -1.38 -17.69
N LEU A 194 15.14 -0.41 -17.44
CA LEU A 194 14.72 0.58 -18.43
C LEU A 194 15.60 1.83 -18.43
N HIS A 195 16.60 1.92 -17.55
CA HIS A 195 17.50 3.06 -17.48
C HIS A 195 18.48 3.07 -18.66
N THR A 196 18.35 4.05 -19.55
CA THR A 196 19.20 4.22 -20.76
C THR A 196 20.14 5.41 -20.69
N SER A 197 19.96 6.31 -19.72
CA SER A 197 20.83 7.48 -19.55
C SER A 197 22.25 7.04 -19.20
N LYS A 198 23.24 7.81 -19.65
CA LYS A 198 24.64 7.65 -19.20
C LYS A 198 24.85 8.24 -17.80
N GLN A 199 23.95 9.10 -17.34
CA GLN A 199 24.00 9.78 -16.05
C GLN A 199 22.92 9.23 -15.11
N ARG A 200 23.31 9.00 -13.85
CA ARG A 200 22.41 8.48 -12.80
C ARG A 200 21.39 9.53 -12.32
N SER A 201 21.75 10.82 -12.35
CA SER A 201 20.90 11.96 -12.00
C SER A 201 21.19 13.13 -12.96
N LEU A 202 20.66 14.33 -12.67
CA LEU A 202 20.82 15.56 -13.45
C LEU A 202 22.28 15.81 -13.88
#